data_AF-A0A9X5HC80-F1
#
_entry.id   AF-A0A9X5HC80-F1
#
_cell.length_a   1.000
_cell.length_b   1.000
_cell.length_c   1.000
_cell.angle_alpha   90.00
_cell.angle_beta   90.00
_cell.angle_gamma   90.00
#
_symmetry.space_group_name_H-M   'P 1'
#
loop_
_entity.id
_entity.type
_entity.pdbx_description
1 polymer ?
#
loop_
_entity_poly.entity_id
_entity_poly.type
_entity_poly.pdbx_seq_one_letter_code
_entity_poly.pdbx_strand_id
1 'polypeptide(L)'
;APDARGAAAVLEAGLARPTNVRQAVDDLPHLADQEYSMVVQSRGRLVKETLTELERRFPPMKEYSDAQRERTAEDLAHVVDFLATALYVDAVEVFTEFLGWTADVLSARHVPPHSLVTGLDILADRLHDFPRALSVVRAGAAHLTDRTDPAVTDTVV
;
A
#
# COMPACT_ATOMS: atom_id res chain seq x y z
N ALA A 1 -31.90 20.36 -1.85
CA ALA A 1 -33.27 19.89 -1.58
C ALA A 1 -33.34 19.35 -0.15
N PRO A 2 -34.43 19.57 0.59
CA PRO A 2 -34.51 19.21 2.02
C PRO A 2 -34.88 17.75 2.28
N ASP A 3 -35.29 16.99 1.26
CA ASP A 3 -35.65 15.57 1.38
C ASP A 3 -35.13 14.73 0.20
N ALA A 4 -35.21 13.41 0.34
CA ALA A 4 -34.70 12.46 -0.65
C ALA A 4 -35.42 12.54 -2.00
N ARG A 5 -36.72 12.83 -2.01
CA ARG A 5 -37.52 12.88 -3.24
C ARG A 5 -37.21 14.16 -4.03
N GLY A 6 -37.01 15.27 -3.33
CA GLY A 6 -36.53 16.52 -3.88
C GLY A 6 -35.08 16.43 -4.34
N ALA A 7 -34.23 15.67 -3.66
CA ALA A 7 -32.87 15.39 -4.14
C ALA A 7 -32.89 14.63 -5.47
N ALA A 8 -33.74 13.60 -5.59
CA ALA A 8 -33.92 12.86 -6.84
C ALA A 8 -34.42 13.77 -7.99
N ALA A 9 -35.40 14.63 -7.73
CA ALA A 9 -35.89 15.59 -8.74
C ALA A 9 -34.80 16.56 -9.22
N VAL A 10 -33.90 16.98 -8.32
CA VAL A 10 -32.76 17.85 -8.68
C VAL A 10 -31.72 17.11 -9.53
N LEU A 11 -31.47 15.82 -9.26
CA LEU A 11 -30.57 15.01 -10.07
C LEU A 11 -31.12 14.80 -11.49
N GLU A 12 -32.40 14.47 -11.60
CA GLU A 12 -33.10 14.30 -12.89
C GLU A 12 -33.14 15.59 -13.71
N ALA A 13 -33.26 16.75 -13.05
CA ALA A 13 -33.21 18.06 -13.72
C ALA A 13 -31.80 18.44 -14.24
N GLY A 14 -30.77 17.69 -13.85
CA GLY A 14 -29.38 17.96 -14.18
C GLY A 14 -28.74 18.98 -13.24
N LEU A 15 -27.56 18.64 -12.72
CA LEU A 15 -26.76 19.56 -11.91
C LEU A 15 -25.98 20.53 -12.79
N ALA A 16 -26.02 21.82 -12.46
CA ALA A 16 -25.15 22.79 -13.09
C ALA A 16 -23.68 22.39 -12.86
N ARG A 17 -22.91 22.26 -13.93
CA ARG A 17 -21.49 21.93 -13.82
C ARG A 17 -20.78 23.09 -13.10
N PRO A 18 -20.03 22.83 -12.02
CA PRO A 18 -19.23 23.88 -11.40
C PRO A 18 -18.26 24.47 -12.44
N THR A 19 -18.26 25.80 -12.58
CA THR A 19 -17.38 26.53 -13.51
C THR A 19 -15.96 26.67 -13.00
N ASN A 20 -15.76 26.59 -11.67
CA ASN A 20 -14.45 26.40 -11.05
C ASN A 20 -14.28 24.92 -10.73
N VAL A 21 -13.53 24.20 -11.58
CA VAL A 21 -12.97 22.91 -11.19
C VAL A 21 -11.80 23.23 -10.27
N ARG A 22 -12.08 23.42 -8.98
CA ARG A 22 -11.04 23.39 -7.94
C ARG A 22 -10.44 21.99 -8.01
N GLN A 23 -9.20 21.86 -8.47
CA GLN A 23 -8.59 20.54 -8.60
C GLN A 23 -8.25 20.05 -7.20
N ALA A 24 -8.36 18.74 -6.93
CA ALA A 24 -7.97 18.18 -5.64
C ALA A 24 -6.52 18.57 -5.26
N VAL A 25 -5.66 18.80 -6.26
CA VAL A 25 -4.28 19.29 -6.10
C VAL A 25 -4.22 20.70 -5.47
N ASP A 26 -5.23 21.55 -5.66
CA ASP A 26 -5.29 22.89 -5.07
C ASP A 26 -5.45 22.84 -3.54
N ASP A 27 -6.08 21.77 -3.02
CA ASP A 27 -6.32 21.56 -1.58
C ASP A 27 -5.38 20.48 -0.98
N LEU A 28 -4.68 19.71 -1.82
CA LEU A 28 -3.80 18.60 -1.44
C LEU A 28 -2.43 18.75 -2.14
N PRO A 29 -1.56 19.63 -1.62
CA PRO A 29 -0.30 19.98 -2.29
C PRO A 29 0.65 18.79 -2.46
N HIS A 30 0.56 17.79 -1.59
CA HIS A 30 1.33 16.54 -1.72
C HIS A 30 0.96 15.78 -3.01
N LEU A 31 -0.28 15.84 -3.50
CA LEU A 31 -0.65 15.14 -4.74
C LEU A 31 -0.11 15.78 -6.02
N ALA A 32 0.55 16.94 -5.93
CA ALA A 32 1.09 17.65 -7.09
C ALA A 32 2.21 16.87 -7.81
N ASP A 33 2.94 15.99 -7.12
CA ASP A 33 3.98 15.14 -7.71
C ASP A 33 3.45 13.96 -8.53
N GLN A 34 2.13 13.72 -8.50
CA GLN A 34 1.43 12.63 -9.19
C GLN A 34 1.85 11.21 -8.77
N GLU A 35 2.66 11.04 -7.72
CA GLU A 35 3.15 9.71 -7.34
C GLU A 35 1.99 8.78 -6.93
N TYR A 36 1.00 9.30 -6.20
CA TYR A 36 -0.23 8.56 -5.87
C TYR A 36 -0.91 8.01 -7.14
N SER A 37 -1.16 8.87 -8.13
CA SER A 37 -1.84 8.51 -9.37
C SER A 37 -1.05 7.45 -10.14
N MET A 38 0.28 7.59 -10.20
CA MET A 38 1.16 6.65 -10.89
C MET A 38 1.22 5.29 -10.18
N VAL A 39 1.25 5.27 -8.84
CA VAL A 39 1.19 4.03 -8.06
C VAL A 39 -0.15 3.31 -8.27
N VAL A 40 -1.28 4.02 -8.20
CA VAL A 40 -2.62 3.44 -8.45
C VAL A 40 -2.71 2.86 -9.87
N GLN A 41 -2.26 3.61 -10.87
CA GLN A 41 -2.31 3.15 -12.26
C GLN A 41 -1.38 1.95 -12.52
N SER A 42 -0.24 1.87 -11.82
CA SER A 42 0.74 0.80 -11.98
C SER A 42 0.55 -0.38 -11.02
N ARG A 43 -0.48 -0.37 -10.16
CA ARG A 43 -0.75 -1.41 -9.15
C ARG A 43 -0.59 -2.83 -9.66
N GLY A 44 -1.33 -3.19 -10.72
CA GLY A 44 -1.28 -4.56 -11.26
C GLY A 44 0.10 -4.96 -11.76
N ARG A 45 0.86 -4.01 -12.33
CA ARG A 45 2.25 -4.22 -12.77
C ARG A 45 3.16 -4.41 -11.56
N LEU A 46 3.07 -3.53 -10.56
CA LEU A 46 3.88 -3.61 -9.33
C LEU A 46 3.69 -4.94 -8.60
N VAL A 47 2.44 -5.39 -8.43
CA VAL A 47 2.13 -6.69 -7.81
C VAL A 47 2.74 -7.84 -8.60
N LYS A 48 2.49 -7.90 -9.91
CA LYS A 48 2.99 -8.98 -10.77
C LYS A 48 4.52 -9.05 -10.76
N GLU A 49 5.18 -7.92 -10.91
CA GLU A 49 6.64 -7.83 -10.95
C GLU A 49 7.27 -8.19 -9.60
N THR A 50 6.66 -7.74 -8.50
CA THR A 50 7.12 -8.05 -7.16
C THR A 50 6.97 -9.53 -6.86
N LEU A 51 5.83 -10.13 -7.21
CA LEU A 51 5.60 -11.57 -7.06
C LEU A 51 6.64 -12.39 -7.85
N THR A 52 6.90 -12.00 -9.10
CA THR A 52 7.88 -12.66 -9.97
C THR A 52 9.29 -12.62 -9.37
N GLU A 53 9.71 -11.47 -8.83
CA GLU A 53 11.02 -11.35 -8.18
C GLU A 53 11.07 -12.06 -6.83
N LEU A 54 9.97 -12.10 -6.09
CA LEU A 54 9.89 -12.79 -4.82
C LEU A 54 10.12 -14.29 -5.02
N GLU A 55 9.58 -14.90 -6.08
CA GLU A 55 9.88 -16.29 -6.45
C GLU A 55 11.37 -16.55 -6.69
N ARG A 56 12.11 -15.53 -7.14
CA ARG A 56 13.55 -15.61 -7.40
C ARG A 56 14.37 -15.39 -6.13
N ARG A 57 13.98 -14.44 -5.28
CA ARG A 57 14.75 -14.00 -4.10
C ARG A 57 14.35 -14.71 -2.80
N PHE A 58 13.19 -15.37 -2.75
CA PHE A 58 12.67 -16.08 -1.58
C PHE A 58 12.49 -17.58 -1.91
N PRO A 59 13.53 -18.41 -1.69
CA PRO A 59 13.53 -19.83 -2.05
C PRO A 59 12.31 -20.65 -1.59
N PRO A 60 11.72 -20.43 -0.39
CA PRO A 60 10.53 -21.19 0.04
C PRO A 60 9.33 -21.06 -0.90
N MET A 61 9.23 -19.97 -1.66
CA MET A 61 8.12 -19.74 -2.59
C MET A 61 8.09 -20.75 -3.75
N LYS A 62 9.20 -21.44 -4.04
CA LYS A 62 9.24 -22.49 -5.07
C LYS A 62 8.32 -23.67 -4.76
N GLU A 63 8.06 -23.91 -3.47
CA GLU A 63 7.21 -25.00 -2.99
C GLU A 63 5.75 -24.56 -2.81
N TYR A 64 5.42 -23.29 -3.06
CA TYR A 64 4.06 -22.78 -2.92
C TYR A 64 3.15 -23.37 -3.98
N SER A 65 2.01 -23.88 -3.52
CA SER A 65 0.84 -24.18 -4.34
C SER A 65 0.27 -22.92 -5.00
N ASP A 66 -0.53 -23.10 -6.05
CA ASP A 66 -1.21 -21.98 -6.74
C ASP A 66 -2.05 -21.14 -5.78
N ALA A 67 -2.75 -21.78 -4.82
CA ALA A 67 -3.53 -21.07 -3.82
C ALA A 67 -2.66 -20.21 -2.87
N GLN A 68 -1.44 -20.65 -2.55
CA GLN A 68 -0.50 -19.85 -1.75
C GLN A 68 0.08 -18.70 -2.55
N ARG A 69 0.35 -18.91 -3.84
CA ARG A 69 0.80 -17.86 -4.77
C ARG A 69 -0.27 -16.78 -4.95
N GLU A 70 -1.53 -17.19 -5.11
CA GLU A 70 -2.66 -16.25 -5.21
C GLU A 70 -2.80 -15.40 -3.93
N ARG A 71 -2.74 -16.03 -2.75
CA ARG A 71 -2.77 -15.28 -1.47
C ARG A 71 -1.59 -14.33 -1.33
N THR A 72 -0.41 -14.73 -1.79
CA THR A 72 0.78 -13.85 -1.78
C THR A 72 0.57 -12.65 -2.72
N ALA A 73 -0.04 -12.88 -3.90
CA ALA A 73 -0.38 -11.80 -4.82
C ALA A 73 -1.42 -10.86 -4.21
N GLU A 74 -2.42 -11.39 -3.51
CA GLU A 74 -3.44 -10.62 -2.78
C GLU A 74 -2.80 -9.77 -1.66
N ASP A 75 -1.90 -10.35 -0.87
CA ASP A 75 -1.16 -9.63 0.18
C ASP A 75 -0.32 -8.48 -0.42
N LEU A 76 0.39 -8.72 -1.54
CA LEU A 76 1.11 -7.67 -2.27
C LEU A 76 0.18 -6.58 -2.82
N ALA A 77 -1.02 -6.96 -3.24
CA ALA A 77 -2.03 -6.02 -3.70
C ALA A 77 -2.46 -5.07 -2.57
N HIS A 78 -2.70 -5.63 -1.38
CA HIS A 78 -2.99 -4.83 -0.18
C HIS A 78 -1.81 -3.93 0.20
N VAL A 79 -0.57 -4.41 0.13
CA VAL A 79 0.62 -3.56 0.36
C VAL A 79 0.61 -2.34 -0.58
N VAL A 80 0.38 -2.54 -1.88
CA VAL A 80 0.35 -1.42 -2.83
C VAL A 80 -0.86 -0.49 -2.58
N ASP A 81 -2.02 -1.03 -2.17
CA ASP A 81 -3.20 -0.23 -1.83
C ASP A 81 -2.98 0.64 -0.59
N PHE A 82 -2.32 0.11 0.45
CA PHE A 82 -1.97 0.87 1.64
C PHE A 82 -0.85 1.88 1.37
N LEU A 83 0.08 1.58 0.47
CA LEU A 83 1.05 2.57 -0.01
C LEU A 83 0.34 3.73 -0.71
N ALA A 84 -0.58 3.43 -1.63
CA ALA A 84 -1.37 4.46 -2.31
C ALA A 84 -2.21 5.27 -1.31
N THR A 85 -2.78 4.61 -0.29
CA THR A 85 -3.54 5.28 0.76
C THR A 85 -2.66 6.25 1.55
N ALA A 86 -1.47 5.82 1.99
CA ALA A 86 -0.51 6.67 2.71
C ALA A 86 -0.07 7.88 1.87
N LEU A 87 0.15 7.69 0.56
CA LEU A 87 0.44 8.79 -0.37
C LEU A 87 -0.76 9.73 -0.55
N TYR A 88 -1.98 9.20 -0.53
CA TYR A 88 -3.19 10.00 -0.69
C TYR A 88 -3.47 10.89 0.52
N VAL A 89 -3.28 10.35 1.73
CA VAL A 89 -3.56 11.06 2.99
C VAL A 89 -2.34 11.77 3.58
N ASP A 90 -1.16 11.62 2.97
CA ASP A 90 0.13 12.13 3.44
C ASP A 90 0.49 11.68 4.87
N ALA A 91 0.22 10.41 5.18
CA ALA A 91 0.51 9.81 6.49
C ALA A 91 1.20 8.45 6.34
N VAL A 92 2.48 8.40 6.70
CA VAL A 92 3.31 7.19 6.61
C VAL A 92 2.83 6.11 7.60
N GLU A 93 2.22 6.52 8.71
CA GLU A 93 1.71 5.67 9.78
C GLU A 93 0.65 4.70 9.28
N VAL A 94 -0.20 5.12 8.32
CA VAL A 94 -1.20 4.26 7.71
C VAL A 94 -0.57 3.02 7.06
N PHE A 95 0.61 3.20 6.45
CA PHE A 95 1.34 2.11 5.83
C PHE A 95 2.08 1.25 6.86
N THR A 96 2.78 1.87 7.82
CA THR A 96 3.58 1.13 8.81
C THR A 96 2.70 0.33 9.78
N GLU A 97 1.58 0.89 10.24
CA GLU A 97 0.62 0.18 11.11
C GLU A 97 0.00 -1.03 10.38
N PHE A 98 -0.39 -0.85 9.11
CA PHE A 98 -0.86 -1.95 8.27
C PHE A 98 0.18 -3.07 8.15
N LEU A 99 1.45 -2.71 7.91
CA LEU A 99 2.53 -3.69 7.82
C LEU A 99 2.78 -4.39 9.15
N GLY A 100 2.72 -3.67 10.27
CA GLY A 100 2.82 -4.25 11.61
C GLY A 100 1.73 -5.29 11.87
N TRP A 101 0.47 -4.94 11.58
CA TRP A 101 -0.66 -5.86 11.67
C TRP A 101 -0.50 -7.06 10.72
N THR A 102 -0.07 -6.82 9.48
CA THR A 102 0.15 -7.88 8.48
C THR A 102 1.23 -8.85 8.96
N ALA A 103 2.32 -8.36 9.54
CA ALA A 103 3.38 -9.18 10.10
C ALA A 103 2.86 -10.08 11.24
N ASP A 104 1.97 -9.57 12.10
CA ASP A 104 1.35 -10.36 13.17
C ASP A 104 0.44 -11.46 12.60
N VAL A 105 -0.35 -11.15 11.58
CA VAL A 105 -1.19 -12.12 10.85
C VAL A 105 -0.34 -13.20 10.18
N LEU A 106 0.74 -12.82 9.50
CA LEU A 106 1.65 -13.75 8.82
C LEU A 106 2.40 -14.63 9.82
N SER A 107 2.81 -14.08 10.96
CA SER A 107 3.45 -14.83 12.04
C SER A 107 2.52 -15.90 12.62
N ALA A 108 1.24 -15.56 12.85
CA ALA A 108 0.23 -16.53 13.28
C ALA A 108 0.00 -17.67 12.26
N ARG A 109 0.32 -17.42 10.98
CA ARG A 109 0.27 -18.40 9.88
C ARG A 109 1.61 -19.14 9.67
N HIS A 110 2.60 -18.95 10.54
CA HIS A 110 3.95 -19.51 10.41
C HIS A 110 4.70 -19.04 9.15
N VAL A 111 4.36 -17.87 8.61
CA VAL A 111 5.11 -17.22 7.53
C VAL A 111 6.21 -16.35 8.17
N PRO A 112 7.48 -16.49 7.76
CA PRO A 112 8.56 -15.74 8.36
C PRO A 112 8.42 -14.21 8.16
N PRO A 113 8.54 -13.37 9.20
CA PRO A 113 8.40 -11.92 9.07
C PRO A 113 9.32 -11.27 8.02
N HIS A 114 10.52 -11.82 7.83
CA HIS A 114 11.48 -11.34 6.83
C HIS A 114 11.01 -11.48 5.37
N SER A 115 10.00 -12.31 5.09
CA SER A 115 9.43 -12.41 3.74
C SER A 115 8.73 -11.11 3.33
N LEU A 116 8.07 -10.43 4.28
CA LEU A 116 7.42 -9.15 4.04
C LEU A 116 8.46 -8.05 3.78
N VAL A 117 9.55 -8.02 4.56
CA VAL A 117 10.69 -7.12 4.32
C VAL A 117 11.29 -7.34 2.92
N THR A 118 11.50 -8.59 2.52
CA THR A 118 12.00 -8.93 1.18
C THR A 118 11.08 -8.42 0.08
N GLY A 119 9.75 -8.52 0.26
CA GLY A 119 8.77 -7.96 -0.66
C GLY A 119 8.84 -6.43 -0.76
N LEU A 120 9.04 -5.74 0.36
CA LEU A 120 9.21 -4.29 0.41
C LEU A 120 10.51 -3.83 -0.28
N ASP A 121 11.62 -4.55 -0.10
CA ASP A 121 12.88 -4.25 -0.79
C ASP A 121 12.74 -4.40 -2.31
N ILE A 122 12.01 -5.41 -2.77
CA ILE A 122 11.71 -5.59 -4.19
C ILE A 122 10.82 -4.45 -4.70
N LEU A 123 9.79 -4.05 -3.96
CA LEU A 123 8.96 -2.90 -4.32
C LEU A 123 9.77 -1.60 -4.37
N ALA A 124 10.71 -1.40 -3.44
CA ALA A 124 11.59 -0.25 -3.42
C ALA A 124 12.45 -0.15 -4.70
N ASP A 125 12.98 -1.28 -5.21
CA ASP A 125 13.69 -1.31 -6.50
C ASP A 125 12.81 -0.80 -7.66
N ARG A 126 11.50 -1.07 -7.62
CA ARG A 126 10.53 -0.67 -8.66
C ARG A 126 10.05 0.77 -8.53
N LEU A 127 10.24 1.38 -7.36
CA LEU A 127 9.78 2.73 -7.05
C LEU A 127 10.92 3.77 -7.10
N HIS A 128 12.06 3.47 -7.72
CA HIS A 128 13.23 4.36 -7.75
C HIS A 128 12.96 5.75 -8.36
N ASP A 129 12.02 5.85 -9.30
CA ASP A 129 11.59 7.11 -9.92
C ASP A 129 10.51 7.87 -9.11
N PHE A 130 10.05 7.29 -7.99
CA PHE A 130 8.99 7.82 -7.13
C PHE A 130 9.53 8.04 -5.71
N PRO A 131 10.30 9.11 -5.46
CA PRO A 131 11.02 9.31 -4.20
C PRO A 131 10.13 9.29 -2.97
N ARG A 132 8.89 9.80 -3.01
CA ARG A 132 8.01 9.77 -1.83
C ARG A 132 7.48 8.37 -1.55
N ALA A 133 6.99 7.67 -2.58
CA ALA A 133 6.55 6.28 -2.48
C ALA A 133 7.69 5.38 -1.97
N LEU A 134 8.90 5.58 -2.50
CA LEU A 134 10.11 4.90 -2.06
C LEU A 134 10.43 5.19 -0.58
N SER A 135 10.27 6.44 -0.13
CA SER A 135 10.45 6.80 1.29
C SER A 135 9.45 6.07 2.19
N VAL A 136 8.18 6.00 1.81
CA VAL A 136 7.13 5.28 2.57
C VAL A 136 7.44 3.78 2.65
N VAL A 137 7.81 3.15 1.52
CA VAL A 137 8.17 1.73 1.49
C VAL A 137 9.38 1.43 2.37
N ARG A 138 10.43 2.28 2.32
CA ARG A 138 11.62 2.14 3.18
C ARG A 138 11.30 2.32 4.66
N ALA A 139 10.43 3.26 5.01
CA ALA A 139 9.96 3.43 6.38
C ALA A 139 9.21 2.18 6.88
N GLY A 140 8.39 1.57 6.02
CA GLY A 140 7.75 0.28 6.30
C GLY A 140 8.75 -0.85 6.57
N ALA A 141 9.77 -0.99 5.72
CA ALA A 141 10.80 -2.02 5.88
C ALA A 141 11.62 -1.82 7.18
N ALA A 142 11.99 -0.58 7.50
CA ALA A 142 12.66 -0.24 8.75
C ALA A 142 11.78 -0.57 9.97
N HIS A 143 10.50 -0.18 9.96
CA HIS A 143 9.56 -0.47 11.02
C HIS A 143 9.43 -1.97 11.32
N LEU A 144 9.37 -2.81 10.28
CA LEU A 144 9.33 -4.27 10.45
C LEU A 144 10.65 -4.85 10.98
N THR A 145 11.78 -4.29 10.58
CA THR A 145 13.10 -4.71 11.05
C THR A 145 13.24 -4.42 12.54
N ASP A 146 12.88 -3.21 12.97
CA ASP A 146 12.93 -2.79 14.39
C ASP A 146 12.02 -3.65 15.28
N ARG A 147 10.85 -4.06 14.77
CA ARG A 147 9.94 -4.99 15.47
C ARG A 147 10.50 -6.40 15.64
N THR A 148 11.40 -6.81 14.77
CA THR A 148 11.97 -8.17 14.76
C THR A 148 13.29 -8.24 15.54
N ASP A 149 13.86 -7.09 15.93
CA ASP A 149 15.07 -7.04 16.74
C ASP A 149 14.79 -7.52 18.20
N PRO A 150 15.40 -8.64 18.64
CA PRO A 150 15.20 -9.16 19.99
C PRO A 150 15.65 -8.19 21.10
N ALA A 151 16.47 -7.17 20.80
CA ALA A 151 16.89 -6.17 21.78
C ALA A 151 15.76 -5.24 22.25
N VAL A 152 14.67 -5.11 21.48
CA VAL A 152 13.51 -4.27 21.82
C VAL A 152 12.43 -5.05 22.61
N THR A 153 12.41 -6.38 22.47
CA THR A 153 11.38 -7.24 23.07
C THR A 153 11.50 -7.37 24.59
N ASP A 154 12.64 -7.03 25.20
CA ASP A 154 12.92 -7.27 26.63
C ASP A 154 12.54 -6.11 27.58
N THR A 155 11.77 -5.11 27.12
CA THR A 155 11.40 -3.94 27.98
C THR A 155 9.99 -4.01 28.59
N VAL A 156 9.17 -5.02 28.27
CA VAL A 156 7.83 -5.14 28.87
C VAL A 156 7.47 -6.59 29.20
N VAL A 157 7.98 -7.10 30.33
CA VAL A 157 7.26 -8.00 31.26
C VAL A 157 7.80 -7.78 32.68
#